data_AF-A0A0J5V1S8-F1
#
_entry.id   AF-A0A0J5V1S8-F1
#
_cell.length_a   1.000
_cell.length_b   1.000
_cell.length_c   1.000
_cell.angle_alpha   90.00
_cell.angle_beta   90.00
_cell.angle_gamma   90.00
#
_symmetry.space_group_name_H-M   'P 1'
#
loop_
_entity.id
_entity.type
_entity.pdbx_description
1 polymer ?
#
loop_
_entity_poly.entity_id
_entity_poly.type
_entity_poly.pdbx_seq_one_letter_code
_entity_poly.pdbx_strand_id
1 'polypeptide(L)' 'MKKEDVIIYGCVIAGAGIGLLFDNAIPGVLIGLGIGYVLKYSMSGSAKKE' A
#
# COMPACT_ATOMS: atom_id res chain seq x y z
N MET A 1 -16.92 4.15 -7.27
CA MET A 1 -15.49 3.83 -7.12
C MET A 1 -15.07 4.31 -5.74
N LYS A 2 -14.72 3.40 -4.83
CA LYS A 2 -14.48 3.76 -3.43
C LYS A 2 -13.09 4.39 -3.35
N LYS A 3 -12.97 5.52 -2.65
CA LYS A 3 -11.70 6.28 -2.42
C LYS A 3 -10.65 5.45 -1.68
N GLU A 4 -11.08 4.33 -1.18
CA GLU A 4 -10.38 3.30 -0.47
C GLU A 4 -9.36 2.64 -1.37
N ASP A 5 -9.80 1.91 -2.41
CA ASP A 5 -8.96 1.16 -3.34
C ASP A 5 -7.82 2.00 -3.97
N VAL A 6 -7.99 3.33 -4.01
CA VAL A 6 -6.98 4.26 -4.54
C VAL A 6 -5.75 4.39 -3.62
N ILE A 7 -5.90 4.15 -2.30
CA ILE A 7 -4.86 4.34 -1.29
C ILE A 7 -3.87 3.17 -1.32
N ILE A 8 -4.34 1.92 -1.29
CA ILE A 8 -3.49 0.74 -1.48
C ILE A 8 -2.92 0.73 -2.88
N TYR A 9 -3.69 1.11 -3.92
CA TYR A 9 -3.10 1.20 -5.27
C TYR A 9 -1.91 2.18 -5.31
N GLY A 10 -2.04 3.33 -4.64
CA GLY A 10 -0.94 4.28 -4.45
C GLY A 10 0.23 3.72 -3.64
N CYS A 11 -0.02 3.09 -2.49
CA CYS A 11 1.01 2.48 -1.65
C CYS A 11 1.72 1.30 -2.32
N VAL A 12 1.01 0.51 -3.13
CA VAL A 12 1.56 -0.61 -3.91
C VAL A 12 2.43 -0.09 -5.05
N ILE A 13 2.00 0.94 -5.77
CA ILE A 13 2.82 1.57 -6.83
C ILE A 13 4.08 2.21 -6.23
N ALA A 14 3.96 2.94 -5.11
CA ALA A 14 5.10 3.53 -4.43
C ALA A 14 6.06 2.47 -3.89
N GLY A 15 5.53 1.40 -3.28
CA GLY A 15 6.32 0.27 -2.78
C GLY A 15 7.01 -0.52 -3.90
N ALA A 16 6.33 -0.72 -5.03
CA ALA A 16 6.91 -1.31 -6.23
C ALA A 16 8.04 -0.44 -6.78
N GLY A 17 7.81 0.88 -6.89
CA GLY A 17 8.81 1.83 -7.37
C GLY A 17 10.07 1.87 -6.51
N ILE A 18 9.92 1.90 -5.18
CA ILE A 18 11.05 1.86 -4.25
C ILE A 18 11.74 0.49 -4.28
N GLY A 19 10.99 -0.61 -4.35
CA GLY A 19 11.55 -1.97 -4.45
C GLY A 19 12.36 -2.19 -5.73
N LEU A 20 11.91 -1.63 -6.85
CA LEU A 20 12.59 -1.74 -8.14
C LEU A 20 13.93 -1.00 -8.15
N LEU A 21 14.04 0.11 -7.41
CA LEU A 21 15.31 0.84 -7.22
C LEU A 21 16.34 0.05 -6.42
N PHE A 22 15.91 -0.86 -5.55
CA PHE A 22 16.78 -1.70 -4.73
C PHE A 22 17.06 -3.08 -5.36
N ASP A 23 16.74 -3.26 -6.66
CA ASP A 23 16.81 -4.54 -7.40
C ASP A 23 15.95 -5.66 -6.77
N ASN A 24 15.07 -5.28 -5.84
CA ASN A 24 14.31 -6.18 -4.99
C ASN A 24 12.85 -5.71 -4.98
N ALA A 25 12.21 -5.84 -6.15
CA ALA A 25 10.83 -5.42 -6.37
C ALA A 25 9.84 -6.21 -5.51
N ILE A 26 10.09 -7.50 -5.29
CA ILE A 26 9.21 -8.40 -4.51
C ILE A 26 9.05 -7.91 -3.06
N PRO A 27 10.12 -7.67 -2.27
CA PRO A 27 9.97 -7.14 -0.92
C PRO A 27 9.40 -5.72 -0.90
N GLY A 28 9.70 -4.86 -1.89
CA GLY A 28 9.11 -3.52 -1.97
C GLY A 28 7.60 -3.52 -2.16
N VAL A 29 7.08 -4.40 -3.03
CA VAL A 29 5.64 -4.60 -3.21
C VAL A 29 4.99 -5.18 -1.94
N LEU A 30 5.64 -6.15 -1.28
CA LEU A 30 5.16 -6.72 -0.01
C LEU A 30 5.08 -5.67 1.10
N ILE A 31 6.09 -4.80 1.21
CA ILE A 31 6.09 -3.70 2.17
C ILE A 31 5.01 -2.67 1.80
N GLY A 32 4.87 -2.32 0.52
CA GLY A 32 3.83 -1.39 0.04
C GLY A 32 2.41 -1.91 0.28
N LEU A 33 2.18 -3.21 0.07
CA LEU A 33 0.91 -3.87 0.33
C LEU A 33 0.65 -4.01 1.83
N GLY A 34 1.67 -4.33 2.63
CA GLY A 34 1.60 -4.40 4.09
C GLY A 34 1.31 -3.04 4.73
N ILE A 35 2.02 -1.99 4.34
CA ILE A 35 1.76 -0.62 4.78
C ILE A 35 0.39 -0.15 4.30
N GLY A 36 0.02 -0.45 3.05
CA GLY A 36 -1.30 -0.19 2.51
C GLY A 36 -2.41 -0.85 3.35
N TYR A 37 -2.24 -2.11 3.76
CA TYR A 37 -3.18 -2.84 4.62
C TYR A 37 -3.18 -2.41 6.09
N VAL A 38 -2.06 -1.92 6.62
CA VAL A 38 -1.98 -1.38 7.98
C VAL A 38 -2.61 0.00 8.04
N LEU A 39 -2.30 0.86 7.05
CA LEU A 39 -3.00 2.11 6.86
C LEU A 39 -4.48 1.81 6.72
N LYS A 40 -4.86 0.93 5.79
CA LYS A 40 -6.19 0.32 5.66
C LYS A 40 -6.83 0.09 7.03
N TYR A 41 -6.40 -0.93 7.75
CA TYR A 41 -6.96 -1.26 9.05
C TYR A 41 -7.01 -0.09 10.06
N SER A 42 -5.98 0.76 10.08
CA SER A 42 -5.85 1.85 11.06
C SER A 42 -6.84 3.00 10.87
N MET A 43 -7.14 3.44 9.63
CA MET A 43 -8.29 4.33 9.45
C MET A 43 -9.55 3.52 9.25
N SER A 44 -9.54 2.22 8.91
CA SER A 44 -10.75 1.38 8.91
C SER A 44 -11.42 1.32 10.27
N GLY A 45 -10.61 1.22 11.33
CA GLY A 45 -11.04 1.37 12.72
C GLY A 45 -11.52 2.80 13.09
N SER A 46 -11.33 3.79 12.21
CA SER A 46 -11.72 5.20 12.35
C SER A 46 -12.42 5.78 11.09
N ALA A 47 -13.03 4.94 10.23
CA ALA A 47 -13.51 5.15 8.85
C ALA A 47 -12.64 4.51 7.75
N LYS A 48 -12.96 3.28 7.34
CA LYS A 48 -12.50 2.64 6.08
C LYS A 48 -11.23 3.28 5.46
N LYS A 49 -10.03 3.19 6.06
CA LYS A 49 -8.85 3.11 5.19
C LYS A 49 -9.05 1.68 4.70
N GLU A 50 -9.38 1.61 3.43
CA GLU A 50 -9.55 0.48 2.52
C GLU A 50 -10.34 -0.81 2.87
#